data_AF-A0A291GVJ6-F1
#
_entry.id   AF-A0A291GVJ6-F1
#
_cell.length_a   1.000
_cell.length_b   1.000
_cell.length_c   1.000
_cell.angle_alpha   90.00
_cell.angle_beta   90.00
_cell.angle_gamma   90.00
#
_symmetry.space_group_name_H-M   'P 1'
#
loop_
_entity.id
_entity.type
_entity.pdbx_description
1 polymer ?
#
loop_
_entity_poly.entity_id
_entity_poly.type
_entity_poly.pdbx_seq_one_letter_code
_entity_poly.pdbx_strand_id
1 'polypeptide(L)'
;MSGDNGGMREADHETPEASEPTPAAAPTGDERPSDEREERPDESAEATGTARQDVPQAAQPKSAYELPSRKNTVLRNMVWALALTMAVVVVIGIAFFGVGSDHQRERLENSEVDVAASAERAEGIAPFPVAVPRPGEGWSERSARFTDGGSPRWVIQYSSPHEQLVTLTQESEVSSQLLSSALPGSVVEEELEIDGVSCELLRGGEQGAEKRGISCEGEGFGLLVHGGTDREELQDLAEAALADVQGDHAA
;
A
#
# COMPACT_ATOMS: atom_id res chain seq x y z
N MET A 1 20.43 -60.81 -36.99
CA MET A 1 21.12 -60.43 -38.24
C MET A 1 20.48 -59.14 -38.72
N SER A 2 21.35 -58.15 -38.98
CA SER A 2 21.20 -56.93 -39.79
C SER A 2 19.80 -56.30 -39.92
N GLY A 3 19.56 -55.06 -39.52
CA GLY A 3 20.43 -53.89 -39.60
C GLY A 3 20.00 -53.05 -40.80
N ASP A 4 19.56 -51.81 -40.56
CA ASP A 4 19.91 -50.67 -41.40
C ASP A 4 19.69 -49.38 -40.60
N ASN A 5 20.79 -48.77 -40.18
CA ASN A 5 20.90 -47.42 -39.68
C ASN A 5 21.67 -46.66 -40.75
N GLY A 6 20.95 -45.93 -41.60
CA GLY A 6 21.48 -44.83 -42.41
C GLY A 6 20.49 -43.68 -42.24
N GLY A 7 20.87 -42.48 -41.82
CA GLY A 7 22.15 -41.80 -41.98
C GLY A 7 21.82 -40.42 -42.54
N MET A 8 22.64 -39.43 -42.16
CA MET A 8 22.71 -38.08 -42.75
C MET A 8 21.75 -37.03 -42.15
N ARG A 9 22.25 -36.21 -41.21
CA ARG A 9 23.00 -34.97 -41.49
C ARG A 9 23.42 -34.29 -40.19
N GLU A 10 24.72 -34.18 -39.97
CA GLU A 10 25.30 -33.05 -39.23
C GLU A 10 24.85 -31.76 -39.92
N ALA A 11 24.28 -30.85 -39.15
CA ALA A 11 24.23 -29.44 -39.47
C ALA A 11 24.68 -28.70 -38.22
N ASP A 12 25.80 -28.05 -38.43
CA ASP A 12 26.58 -27.15 -37.61
C ASP A 12 25.80 -26.26 -36.62
N HIS A 13 26.53 -25.97 -35.54
CA HIS A 13 26.29 -24.86 -34.62
C HIS A 13 25.95 -23.56 -35.37
N GLU A 14 24.80 -22.97 -35.07
CA GLU A 14 24.62 -21.52 -35.15
C GLU A 14 23.64 -21.05 -34.07
N THR A 15 24.23 -20.48 -33.04
CA THR A 15 23.59 -19.68 -31.99
C THR A 15 22.85 -18.51 -32.66
N PRO A 16 21.57 -18.22 -32.33
CA PRO A 16 20.97 -16.95 -32.71
C PRO A 16 21.66 -15.83 -31.93
N GLU A 17 22.52 -15.14 -32.66
CA GLU A 17 23.31 -13.98 -32.29
C GLU A 17 22.41 -12.87 -31.73
N ALA A 18 22.87 -12.32 -30.61
CA ALA A 18 22.35 -11.10 -30.02
C ALA A 18 22.39 -9.98 -31.06
N SER A 19 21.33 -9.17 -31.11
CA SER A 19 21.30 -7.96 -31.92
C SER A 19 22.44 -7.02 -31.50
N GLU A 20 23.50 -6.97 -32.30
CA GLU A 20 24.55 -5.96 -32.16
C GLU A 20 24.07 -4.59 -32.69
N PRO A 21 24.48 -3.50 -32.01
CA PRO A 21 24.17 -2.14 -32.40
C PRO A 21 25.08 -1.67 -33.54
N THR A 22 24.51 -1.01 -34.55
CA THR A 22 25.28 -0.38 -35.63
C THR A 22 26.02 0.88 -35.12
N PRO A 23 27.27 1.11 -35.57
CA PRO A 23 28.20 2.06 -34.97
C PRO A 23 28.08 3.47 -35.56
N ALA A 24 28.30 4.49 -34.72
CA ALA A 24 28.66 5.82 -35.17
C ALA A 24 29.87 6.30 -34.37
N ALA A 25 30.90 6.70 -35.11
CA ALA A 25 32.25 6.97 -34.68
C ALA A 25 32.38 8.18 -33.74
N ALA A 26 33.32 8.08 -32.79
CA ALA A 26 33.97 9.22 -32.17
C ALA A 26 34.96 9.89 -33.16
N PRO A 27 35.35 11.15 -32.91
CA PRO A 27 36.70 11.30 -32.41
C PRO A 27 36.80 12.18 -31.15
N THR A 28 37.69 11.71 -30.30
CA THR A 28 38.37 12.35 -29.16
C THR A 28 39.12 13.63 -29.53
N GLY A 29 39.29 14.53 -28.56
CA GLY A 29 40.57 15.24 -28.38
C GLY A 29 40.51 16.74 -28.04
N ASP A 30 40.57 17.02 -26.74
CA ASP A 30 41.51 17.94 -26.07
C ASP A 30 41.48 19.49 -26.22
N GLU A 31 41.99 20.12 -25.16
CA GLU A 31 42.48 21.51 -25.00
C GLU A 31 41.52 22.66 -24.58
N ARG A 32 41.55 22.93 -23.26
CA ARG A 32 41.50 24.26 -22.59
C ARG A 32 42.83 25.02 -22.91
N PRO A 33 43.07 26.34 -22.62
CA PRO A 33 42.29 27.37 -21.88
C PRO A 33 42.41 28.83 -22.42
N SER A 34 42.07 29.84 -21.58
CA SER A 34 42.33 31.31 -21.68
C SER A 34 41.32 32.09 -22.56
N ASP A 35 40.89 33.32 -22.27
CA ASP A 35 41.47 34.43 -21.51
C ASP A 35 40.35 35.48 -21.20
N GLU A 36 40.74 36.61 -20.61
CA GLU A 36 39.99 37.86 -20.37
C GLU A 36 39.55 38.14 -18.91
N ARG A 37 40.61 38.42 -18.16
CA ARG A 37 40.76 39.48 -17.15
C ARG A 37 40.45 40.87 -17.72
N GLU A 38 39.81 41.72 -16.93
CA GLU A 38 40.06 43.17 -16.70
C GLU A 38 38.89 43.71 -15.82
N GLU A 39 38.96 44.61 -14.84
CA GLU A 39 39.99 45.49 -14.30
C GLU A 39 39.46 46.10 -12.98
N ARG A 40 40.34 46.39 -12.02
CA ARG A 40 40.05 47.20 -10.82
C ARG A 40 40.18 48.69 -11.17
N PRO A 41 39.66 49.58 -10.31
CA PRO A 41 40.54 50.65 -9.83
C PRO A 41 40.63 50.69 -8.29
N ASP A 42 41.86 50.93 -7.86
CA ASP A 42 42.33 51.27 -6.53
C ASP A 42 42.60 52.78 -6.57
N GLU A 43 42.16 53.58 -5.58
CA GLU A 43 42.79 54.87 -5.30
C GLU A 43 42.55 55.31 -3.84
N SER A 44 43.63 55.21 -3.05
CA SER A 44 44.28 56.25 -2.21
C SER A 44 43.40 57.19 -1.36
N ALA A 45 43.80 57.74 -0.21
CA ALA A 45 44.87 57.62 0.78
C ALA A 45 44.53 58.71 1.82
N GLU A 46 44.94 58.59 3.08
CA GLU A 46 45.70 59.62 3.81
C GLU A 46 45.87 59.30 5.29
N ALA A 47 47.00 59.77 5.80
CA ALA A 47 47.68 59.36 7.02
C ALA A 47 47.65 60.46 8.10
N THR A 48 48.42 60.21 9.17
CA THR A 48 48.97 61.14 10.18
C THR A 48 48.21 61.17 11.52
N GLY A 49 48.79 60.97 12.71
CA GLY A 49 50.17 60.69 13.10
C GLY A 49 50.32 60.63 14.64
N THR A 50 51.40 59.94 15.08
CA THR A 50 52.30 60.18 16.23
C THR A 50 51.77 60.41 17.66
N ALA A 51 52.09 59.48 18.58
CA ALA A 51 53.01 59.72 19.72
C ALA A 51 53.36 58.41 20.46
N ARG A 52 54.63 58.28 20.86
CA ARG A 52 55.30 57.09 21.43
C ARG A 52 55.69 57.40 22.88
N GLN A 53 55.48 56.50 23.84
CA GLN A 53 56.25 56.43 25.11
C GLN A 53 56.06 55.09 25.87
N ASP A 54 57.19 54.42 26.14
CA ASP A 54 57.42 53.29 27.08
C ASP A 54 57.01 53.66 28.54
N VAL A 55 56.67 52.80 29.53
CA VAL A 55 57.34 51.60 30.14
C VAL A 55 56.32 50.81 31.04
N PRO A 56 56.63 49.79 31.90
CA PRO A 56 56.06 48.43 31.84
C PRO A 56 55.16 47.96 33.02
N GLN A 57 54.55 46.79 32.83
CA GLN A 57 54.09 45.80 33.84
C GLN A 57 52.85 46.12 34.69
N ALA A 58 51.78 45.36 34.44
CA ALA A 58 51.13 44.43 35.40
C ALA A 58 49.63 44.30 35.12
N ALA A 59 49.22 43.09 34.72
CA ALA A 59 48.05 42.36 35.24
C ALA A 59 47.63 41.31 34.21
N GLN A 60 47.88 40.04 34.55
CA GLN A 60 47.20 38.91 33.93
C GLN A 60 45.67 39.14 34.02
N PRO A 61 44.89 38.99 32.94
CA PRO A 61 43.44 39.09 33.05
C PRO A 61 42.93 37.90 33.88
N LYS A 62 42.42 38.19 35.09
CA LYS A 62 41.58 37.23 35.81
C LYS A 62 40.38 36.93 34.92
N SER A 63 40.15 35.64 34.69
CA SER A 63 39.01 35.08 33.98
C SER A 63 37.70 35.66 34.49
N ALA A 64 37.16 36.65 33.79
CA ALA A 64 35.77 37.08 33.89
C ALA A 64 35.00 36.46 32.72
N TYR A 65 35.00 35.12 32.66
CA TYR A 65 34.04 34.36 31.84
C TYR A 65 32.87 33.94 32.73
N GLU A 66 32.24 34.92 33.39
CA GLU A 66 30.91 34.72 33.96
C GLU A 66 29.91 35.28 32.95
N LEU A 67 29.53 34.46 31.97
CA LEU A 67 28.32 34.74 31.20
C LEU A 67 27.12 34.61 32.13
N PRO A 68 26.33 35.68 32.35
CA PRO A 68 25.09 35.59 33.10
C PRO A 68 24.11 34.70 32.32
N SER A 69 23.77 33.55 32.90
CA SER A 69 22.58 32.68 32.76
C SER A 69 21.55 32.87 31.61
N ARG A 70 21.95 33.30 30.39
CA ARG A 70 21.08 33.35 29.20
C ARG A 70 20.65 31.98 28.69
N LYS A 71 21.13 30.89 29.30
CA LYS A 71 20.71 29.52 28.99
C LYS A 71 19.23 29.31 29.27
N ASN A 72 18.66 29.94 30.30
CA ASN A 72 17.26 29.74 30.67
C ASN A 72 16.27 30.38 29.70
N THR A 73 16.60 31.52 29.09
CA THR A 73 15.68 32.16 28.12
C THR A 73 15.65 31.42 26.80
N VAL A 74 16.81 30.96 26.30
CA VAL A 74 16.88 30.17 25.07
C VAL A 74 16.20 28.81 25.25
N LEU A 75 16.45 28.13 26.38
CA LEU A 75 15.80 26.85 26.67
C LEU A 75 14.29 27.01 26.85
N ARG A 76 13.83 28.06 27.54
CA ARG A 76 12.40 28.36 27.71
C ARG A 76 11.73 28.64 26.38
N ASN A 77 12.38 29.40 25.49
CA ASN A 77 11.84 29.67 24.15
C ASN A 77 11.80 28.40 23.29
N MET A 78 12.79 27.52 23.42
CA MET A 78 12.81 26.24 22.72
C MET A 78 11.70 25.30 23.19
N VAL A 79 11.46 25.23 24.50
CA VAL A 79 10.36 24.45 25.08
C VAL A 79 9.00 25.02 24.67
N TRP A 80 8.86 26.34 24.62
CA TRP A 80 7.65 26.99 24.10
C TRP A 80 7.40 26.68 22.63
N ALA A 81 8.44 26.72 21.79
CA ALA A 81 8.33 26.36 20.39
C ALA A 81 7.90 24.90 20.22
N LEU A 82 8.50 23.98 20.98
CA LEU A 82 8.15 22.55 20.97
C LEU A 82 6.69 22.31 21.44
N ALA A 83 6.27 22.99 22.49
CA ALA A 83 4.89 22.87 22.99
C ALA A 83 3.87 23.39 21.97
N LEU A 84 4.21 24.48 21.27
CA LEU A 84 3.35 25.07 20.25
C LEU A 84 3.23 24.15 19.02
N THR A 85 4.33 23.54 18.56
CA THR A 85 4.26 22.57 17.47
C THR A 85 3.46 21.32 17.86
N MET A 86 3.64 20.80 19.08
CA MET A 86 2.83 19.70 19.60
C MET A 86 1.35 20.07 19.67
N ALA A 87 1.00 21.27 20.15
CA ALA A 87 -0.37 21.73 20.19
C ALA A 87 -0.99 21.80 18.77
N VAL A 88 -0.25 22.29 17.78
CA VAL A 88 -0.72 22.30 16.38
C VAL A 88 -0.92 20.89 15.85
N VAL A 89 0.02 19.97 16.10
CA VAL A 89 -0.11 18.56 15.69
C VAL A 89 -1.31 17.90 16.37
N VAL A 90 -1.57 18.20 17.65
CA VAL A 90 -2.75 17.70 18.37
C VAL A 90 -4.02 18.29 17.79
N VAL A 91 -4.06 19.59 17.47
CA VAL A 91 -5.24 20.23 16.86
C VAL A 91 -5.52 19.67 15.46
N ILE A 92 -4.49 19.49 14.63
CA ILE A 92 -4.60 18.82 13.34
C ILE A 92 -5.02 17.36 13.56
N GLY A 93 -4.42 16.68 14.52
CA GLY A 93 -4.77 15.33 14.93
C GLY A 93 -6.25 15.21 15.27
N ILE A 94 -6.78 16.11 16.08
CA ILE A 94 -8.20 16.19 16.44
C ILE A 94 -9.07 16.56 15.22
N ALA A 95 -8.63 17.53 14.41
CA ALA A 95 -9.39 17.98 13.25
C ALA A 95 -9.52 16.92 12.16
N PHE A 96 -8.49 16.08 11.96
CA PHE A 96 -8.47 15.05 10.92
C PHE A 96 -8.84 13.67 11.44
N PHE A 97 -8.47 13.31 12.68
CA PHE A 97 -8.64 11.97 13.24
C PHE A 97 -9.68 11.90 14.37
N GLY A 98 -10.13 13.05 14.91
CA GLY A 98 -11.10 13.11 16.00
C GLY A 98 -10.52 12.71 17.37
N VAL A 99 -10.93 13.38 18.44
CA VAL A 99 -10.79 12.85 19.82
C VAL A 99 -12.12 12.21 20.19
N GLY A 100 -12.17 10.89 20.05
CA GLY A 100 -13.35 10.11 20.39
C GLY A 100 -12.94 8.68 20.70
N SER A 101 -12.63 8.43 21.97
CA SER A 101 -13.01 7.17 22.58
C SER A 101 -14.54 7.16 22.66
N ASP A 102 -15.20 6.59 21.67
CA ASP A 102 -16.48 5.88 21.79
C ASP A 102 -17.11 5.69 20.39
N HIS A 103 -17.29 4.41 20.03
CA HIS A 103 -18.51 3.73 19.55
C HIS A 103 -19.64 4.43 18.77
N GLN A 104 -19.50 5.69 18.36
CA GLN A 104 -20.52 6.38 17.59
C GLN A 104 -19.85 7.27 16.55
N ARG A 105 -19.18 6.66 15.57
CA ARG A 105 -19.23 7.27 14.24
C ARG A 105 -20.69 7.15 13.82
N GLU A 106 -21.47 8.22 14.01
CA GLU A 106 -22.69 8.42 13.25
C GLU A 106 -22.26 8.28 11.77
N ARG A 107 -22.52 7.09 11.23
CA ARG A 107 -22.41 6.76 9.81
C ARG A 107 -23.17 7.89 9.14
N LEU A 108 -22.49 8.76 8.38
CA LEU A 108 -23.21 9.72 7.54
C LEU A 108 -24.21 8.87 6.74
N GLU A 109 -25.52 9.06 6.97
CA GLU A 109 -26.62 8.37 6.28
C GLU A 109 -26.61 8.60 4.75
N ASN A 110 -25.57 9.26 4.22
CA ASN A 110 -25.37 9.62 2.82
C ASN A 110 -24.12 8.98 2.20
N SER A 111 -23.46 8.03 2.89
CA SER A 111 -22.34 7.26 2.33
C SER A 111 -22.60 5.76 2.44
N GLU A 112 -23.86 5.35 2.36
CA GLU A 112 -24.20 3.96 2.11
C GLU A 112 -23.61 3.57 0.76
N VAL A 113 -22.80 2.52 0.76
CA VAL A 113 -22.22 1.99 -0.46
C VAL A 113 -23.32 1.27 -1.21
N ASP A 114 -23.70 1.80 -2.37
CA ASP A 114 -24.63 1.13 -3.27
C ASP A 114 -23.90 -0.01 -4.00
N VAL A 115 -23.96 -1.19 -3.39
CA VAL A 115 -23.41 -2.43 -3.95
C VAL A 115 -24.19 -2.84 -5.19
N ALA A 116 -25.52 -2.67 -5.21
CA ALA A 116 -26.36 -3.03 -6.34
C ALA A 116 -26.01 -2.22 -7.60
N ALA A 117 -25.87 -0.90 -7.49
CA ALA A 117 -25.43 -0.05 -8.61
C ALA A 117 -23.99 -0.32 -9.04
N SER A 118 -23.14 -0.82 -8.14
CA SER A 118 -21.78 -1.23 -8.48
C SER A 118 -21.74 -2.58 -9.19
N ALA A 119 -22.61 -3.51 -8.78
CA ALA A 119 -22.76 -4.82 -9.38
C ALA A 119 -23.40 -4.73 -10.78
N GLU A 120 -24.43 -3.90 -10.98
CA GLU A 120 -25.05 -3.70 -12.30
C GLU A 120 -24.03 -3.25 -13.35
N ARG A 121 -23.09 -2.38 -12.95
CA ARG A 121 -21.99 -1.95 -13.82
C ARG A 121 -20.97 -3.06 -14.07
N ALA A 122 -20.73 -3.92 -13.08
CA ALA A 122 -19.81 -5.04 -13.19
C ALA A 122 -20.39 -6.16 -14.07
N GLU A 123 -21.68 -6.47 -13.94
CA GLU A 123 -22.38 -7.53 -14.68
C GLU A 123 -22.27 -7.36 -16.20
N GLY A 124 -22.23 -6.12 -16.69
CA GLY A 124 -22.06 -5.83 -18.11
C GLY A 124 -20.68 -6.18 -18.69
N ILE A 125 -19.68 -6.49 -17.84
CA ILE A 125 -18.27 -6.66 -18.22
C ILE A 125 -17.68 -7.96 -17.64
N ALA A 126 -18.16 -8.41 -16.49
CA ALA A 126 -17.65 -9.58 -15.79
C ALA A 126 -17.84 -10.86 -16.61
N PRO A 127 -16.85 -11.77 -16.64
CA PRO A 127 -16.99 -13.08 -17.28
C PRO A 127 -17.64 -14.13 -16.37
N PHE A 128 -18.18 -13.71 -15.23
CA PHE A 128 -18.82 -14.53 -14.20
C PHE A 128 -20.04 -13.77 -13.65
N PRO A 129 -21.06 -14.46 -13.10
CA PRO A 129 -22.22 -13.81 -12.48
C PRO A 129 -21.79 -12.96 -11.28
N VAL A 130 -22.21 -11.70 -11.16
CA VAL A 130 -21.77 -10.83 -10.05
C VAL A 130 -22.69 -10.98 -8.84
N ALA A 131 -22.17 -11.52 -7.74
CA ALA A 131 -22.92 -11.70 -6.50
C ALA A 131 -23.23 -10.38 -5.78
N VAL A 132 -24.47 -10.19 -5.34
CA VAL A 132 -24.96 -9.08 -4.49
C VAL A 132 -25.65 -9.65 -3.24
N PRO A 133 -24.91 -10.36 -2.37
CA PRO A 133 -25.52 -11.06 -1.25
C PRO A 133 -26.19 -10.11 -0.25
N ARG A 134 -27.30 -10.57 0.31
CA ARG A 134 -27.99 -9.94 1.44
C ARG A 134 -28.00 -10.89 2.64
N PRO A 135 -26.91 -10.98 3.42
CA PRO A 135 -26.76 -11.95 4.51
C PRO A 135 -27.70 -11.72 5.71
N GLY A 136 -28.50 -10.64 5.71
CA GLY A 136 -29.55 -10.41 6.70
C GLY A 136 -29.21 -9.35 7.74
N GLU A 137 -29.83 -9.45 8.92
CA GLU A 137 -29.73 -8.43 9.98
C GLU A 137 -28.30 -8.33 10.55
N GLY A 138 -27.90 -7.11 10.91
CA GLY A 138 -26.61 -6.83 11.55
C GLY A 138 -25.41 -6.71 10.59
N TRP A 139 -25.57 -7.12 9.34
CA TRP A 139 -24.57 -6.90 8.31
C TRP A 139 -24.68 -5.48 7.74
N SER A 140 -23.53 -4.92 7.34
CA SER A 140 -23.55 -3.68 6.57
C SER A 140 -22.42 -3.58 5.56
N GLU A 141 -22.73 -3.06 4.38
CA GLU A 141 -21.79 -2.90 3.28
C GLU A 141 -20.80 -1.78 3.57
N ARG A 142 -19.52 -2.02 3.26
CA ARG A 142 -18.43 -1.05 3.44
C ARG A 142 -17.80 -0.60 2.14
N SER A 143 -17.70 -1.51 1.17
CA SER A 143 -17.21 -1.18 -0.17
C SER A 143 -17.60 -2.28 -1.15
N ALA A 144 -17.76 -1.89 -2.41
CA ALA A 144 -17.92 -2.81 -3.53
C ALA A 144 -17.07 -2.30 -4.70
N ARG A 145 -16.29 -3.18 -5.31
CA ARG A 145 -15.37 -2.82 -6.38
C ARG A 145 -15.24 -3.97 -7.37
N PHE A 146 -15.42 -3.64 -8.64
CA PHE A 146 -15.01 -4.46 -9.75
C PHE A 146 -13.64 -4.00 -10.26
N THR A 147 -12.78 -4.96 -10.58
CA THR A 147 -11.48 -4.75 -11.23
C THR A 147 -11.51 -5.52 -12.54
N ASP A 148 -11.25 -4.85 -13.66
CA ASP A 148 -11.22 -5.42 -15.00
C ASP A 148 -9.80 -5.86 -15.42
N GLY A 149 -9.65 -6.36 -16.65
CA GLY A 149 -8.35 -6.72 -17.23
C GLY A 149 -8.10 -8.23 -17.30
N GLY A 150 -6.83 -8.64 -17.22
CA GLY A 150 -6.40 -10.03 -17.41
C GLY A 150 -6.83 -11.01 -16.30
N SER A 151 -7.28 -10.49 -15.16
CA SER A 151 -7.85 -11.27 -14.05
C SER A 151 -9.01 -10.47 -13.45
N PRO A 152 -10.18 -10.50 -14.09
CA PRO A 152 -11.35 -9.77 -13.60
C PRO A 152 -11.75 -10.25 -12.21
N ARG A 153 -12.10 -9.30 -11.33
CA ARG A 153 -12.39 -9.60 -9.92
C ARG A 153 -13.49 -8.69 -9.38
N TRP A 154 -14.46 -9.29 -8.72
CA TRP A 154 -15.47 -8.59 -7.94
C TRP A 154 -15.15 -8.72 -6.45
N VAL A 155 -15.15 -7.61 -5.71
CA VAL A 155 -14.84 -7.59 -4.28
C VAL A 155 -15.88 -6.77 -3.55
N ILE A 156 -16.50 -7.35 -2.51
CA ILE A 156 -17.35 -6.64 -1.57
C ILE A 156 -16.78 -6.81 -0.16
N GLN A 157 -16.78 -5.73 0.61
CA GLN A 157 -16.43 -5.76 2.03
C GLN A 157 -17.66 -5.46 2.87
N TYR A 158 -17.89 -6.29 3.87
CA TYR A 158 -18.95 -6.15 4.84
C TYR A 158 -18.39 -5.97 6.25
N SER A 159 -19.13 -5.25 7.08
CA SER A 159 -19.05 -5.35 8.53
C SER A 159 -20.08 -6.38 8.98
N SER A 160 -19.62 -7.41 9.71
CA SER A 160 -20.48 -8.43 10.28
C SER A 160 -21.25 -7.94 11.52
N PRO A 161 -22.24 -8.71 12.02
CA PRO A 161 -22.95 -8.38 13.26
C PRO A 161 -22.05 -8.11 14.47
N HIS A 162 -20.89 -8.78 14.55
CA HIS A 162 -19.88 -8.56 15.58
C HIS A 162 -18.83 -7.50 15.20
N GLU A 163 -19.16 -6.59 14.28
CA GLU A 163 -18.33 -5.50 13.77
C GLU A 163 -17.00 -5.94 13.13
N GLN A 164 -16.85 -7.22 12.75
CA GLN A 164 -15.67 -7.71 12.07
C GLN A 164 -15.71 -7.43 10.57
N LEU A 165 -14.55 -7.22 9.96
CA LEU A 165 -14.45 -7.06 8.50
C LEU A 165 -14.46 -8.44 7.84
N VAL A 166 -15.43 -8.65 6.96
CA VAL A 166 -15.53 -9.84 6.10
C VAL A 166 -15.46 -9.40 4.65
N THR A 167 -14.65 -10.09 3.86
CA THR A 167 -14.45 -9.79 2.44
C THR A 167 -14.96 -10.94 1.61
N LEU A 168 -15.85 -10.62 0.67
CA LEU A 168 -16.29 -11.47 -0.42
C LEU A 168 -15.44 -11.13 -1.64
N THR A 169 -14.78 -12.12 -2.22
CA THR A 169 -14.09 -11.98 -3.50
C THR A 169 -14.62 -13.02 -4.48
N GLN A 170 -14.87 -12.60 -5.71
CA GLN A 170 -15.32 -13.46 -6.79
C GLN A 170 -14.44 -13.29 -8.03
N GLU A 171 -14.12 -14.42 -8.63
CA GLU A 171 -13.39 -14.57 -9.91
C GLU A 171 -14.11 -15.64 -10.75
N SER A 172 -13.58 -15.98 -11.93
CA SER A 172 -14.10 -17.08 -12.75
C SER A 172 -13.83 -18.48 -12.16
N GLU A 173 -12.81 -18.59 -11.31
CA GLU A 173 -12.39 -19.79 -10.57
C GLU A 173 -11.61 -19.35 -9.33
N VAL A 174 -11.48 -20.20 -8.31
CA VAL A 174 -10.69 -19.82 -7.13
C VAL A 174 -9.19 -20.00 -7.43
N SER A 175 -8.55 -18.91 -7.84
CA SER A 175 -7.13 -18.96 -8.21
C SER A 175 -6.20 -19.08 -7.00
N SER A 176 -5.03 -19.72 -7.19
CA SER A 176 -3.98 -19.78 -6.18
C SER A 176 -3.43 -18.39 -5.81
N GLN A 177 -3.49 -17.45 -6.76
CA GLN A 177 -3.15 -16.04 -6.53
C GLN A 177 -4.16 -15.37 -5.61
N LEU A 178 -5.46 -15.63 -5.79
CA LEU A 178 -6.50 -15.16 -4.89
C LEU A 178 -6.26 -15.67 -3.47
N LEU A 179 -6.14 -16.99 -3.29
CA LEU A 179 -5.94 -17.62 -1.99
C LEU A 179 -4.68 -17.09 -1.27
N SER A 180 -3.54 -17.05 -1.97
CA SER A 180 -2.28 -16.57 -1.37
C SER A 180 -2.31 -15.09 -0.98
N SER A 181 -3.07 -14.26 -1.71
CA SER A 181 -3.21 -12.83 -1.41
C SER A 181 -4.21 -12.54 -0.29
N ALA A 182 -5.33 -13.28 -0.23
CA ALA A 182 -6.41 -13.08 0.72
C ALA A 182 -6.16 -13.79 2.06
N LEU A 183 -5.58 -14.98 1.98
CA LEU A 183 -5.37 -15.90 3.10
C LEU A 183 -4.00 -16.59 2.96
N PRO A 184 -2.89 -15.87 3.19
CA PRO A 184 -1.55 -16.41 2.99
C PRO A 184 -1.32 -17.65 3.86
N GLY A 185 -0.69 -18.68 3.28
CA GLY A 185 -0.43 -19.94 3.97
C GLY A 185 -1.70 -20.74 4.32
N SER A 186 -2.81 -20.49 3.63
CA SER A 186 -4.07 -21.20 3.86
C SER A 186 -3.93 -22.71 3.75
N VAL A 187 -4.56 -23.41 4.68
CA VAL A 187 -4.74 -24.87 4.65
C VAL A 187 -6.23 -25.20 4.76
N VAL A 188 -6.64 -26.28 4.11
CA VAL A 188 -8.01 -26.80 4.23
C VAL A 188 -8.20 -27.39 5.63
N GLU A 189 -9.20 -26.89 6.36
CA GLU A 189 -9.67 -27.44 7.62
C GLU A 189 -10.69 -28.55 7.39
N GLU A 190 -11.63 -28.30 6.48
CA GLU A 190 -12.82 -29.12 6.26
C GLU A 190 -13.34 -28.89 4.84
N GLU A 191 -13.82 -29.95 4.19
CA GLU A 191 -14.60 -29.87 2.96
C GLU A 191 -16.09 -29.86 3.35
N LEU A 192 -16.87 -28.97 2.75
CA LEU A 192 -18.30 -28.82 3.00
C LEU A 192 -19.06 -28.54 1.70
N GLU A 193 -20.37 -28.72 1.74
CA GLU A 193 -21.26 -28.41 0.62
C GLU A 193 -22.25 -27.35 1.09
N ILE A 194 -22.36 -26.26 0.33
CA ILE A 194 -23.30 -25.16 0.60
C ILE A 194 -24.18 -25.02 -0.63
N ASP A 195 -25.49 -25.20 -0.47
CA ASP A 195 -26.47 -25.12 -1.56
C ASP A 195 -26.11 -25.94 -2.81
N GLY A 196 -25.51 -27.13 -2.62
CA GLY A 196 -25.09 -28.02 -3.71
C GLY A 196 -23.77 -27.61 -4.38
N VAL A 197 -23.08 -26.57 -3.89
CA VAL A 197 -21.78 -26.11 -4.36
C VAL A 197 -20.68 -26.64 -3.45
N SER A 198 -19.61 -27.18 -4.06
CA SER A 198 -18.44 -27.67 -3.33
C SER A 198 -17.67 -26.50 -2.71
N CYS A 199 -17.47 -26.55 -1.40
CA CYS A 199 -16.79 -25.52 -0.65
C CYS A 199 -15.73 -26.11 0.29
N GLU A 200 -14.73 -25.31 0.63
CA GLU A 200 -13.66 -25.66 1.56
C GLU A 200 -13.56 -24.58 2.64
N LEU A 201 -13.56 -25.01 3.90
CA LEU A 201 -13.21 -24.17 5.03
C LEU A 201 -11.69 -24.12 5.12
N LEU A 202 -11.15 -22.91 5.10
CA LEU A 202 -9.73 -22.62 5.08
C LEU A 202 -9.33 -21.89 6.35
N ARG A 203 -8.13 -22.20 6.85
CA ARG A 203 -7.44 -21.44 7.89
C ARG A 203 -6.13 -20.93 7.37
N GLY A 204 -5.84 -19.66 7.59
CA GLY A 204 -4.54 -19.07 7.26
C GLY A 204 -4.48 -17.60 7.63
N GLY A 205 -3.47 -16.89 7.15
CA GLY A 205 -3.24 -15.51 7.53
C GLY A 205 -1.79 -15.28 7.94
N GLU A 206 -1.52 -14.05 8.36
CA GLU A 206 -0.19 -13.69 8.87
C GLU A 206 -0.04 -14.14 10.33
N GLN A 207 1.20 -14.35 10.76
CA GLN A 207 1.47 -14.73 12.15
C GLN A 207 0.90 -13.69 13.13
N GLY A 208 0.03 -14.14 14.03
CA GLY A 208 -0.66 -13.27 14.99
C GLY A 208 -1.92 -12.58 14.46
N ALA A 209 -2.30 -12.85 13.21
CA ALA A 209 -3.51 -12.36 12.56
C ALA A 209 -4.17 -13.49 11.74
N GLU A 210 -4.29 -14.67 12.35
CA GLU A 210 -4.98 -15.83 11.78
C GLU A 210 -6.43 -15.49 11.45
N LYS A 211 -6.88 -15.98 10.30
CA LYS A 211 -8.22 -15.77 9.75
C LYS A 211 -8.76 -17.10 9.25
N ARG A 212 -10.06 -17.11 9.03
CA ARG A 212 -10.74 -18.21 8.32
C ARG A 212 -11.28 -17.69 7.00
N GLY A 213 -11.51 -18.62 6.08
CA GLY A 213 -12.22 -18.35 4.86
C GLY A 213 -13.01 -19.56 4.39
N ILE A 214 -14.01 -19.32 3.54
CA ILE A 214 -14.77 -20.34 2.84
C ILE A 214 -14.54 -20.09 1.35
N SER A 215 -13.95 -21.07 0.67
CA SER A 215 -13.73 -21.07 -0.76
C SER A 215 -14.77 -21.97 -1.42
N CYS A 216 -15.56 -21.46 -2.36
CA CYS A 216 -16.56 -22.23 -3.09
C CYS A 216 -16.30 -22.12 -4.59
N GLU A 217 -16.46 -23.23 -5.31
CA GLU A 217 -16.27 -23.26 -6.75
C GLU A 217 -17.46 -23.91 -7.44
N GLY A 218 -18.02 -23.20 -8.43
CA GLY A 218 -19.14 -23.65 -9.24
C GLY A 218 -18.87 -23.48 -10.73
N GLU A 219 -19.87 -23.75 -11.57
CA GLU A 219 -19.72 -23.60 -13.02
C GLU A 219 -19.57 -22.13 -13.40
N GLY A 220 -18.35 -21.73 -13.78
CA GLY A 220 -18.06 -20.39 -14.27
C GLY A 220 -17.90 -19.32 -13.18
N PHE A 221 -17.77 -19.71 -11.91
CA PHE A 221 -17.41 -18.79 -10.83
C PHE A 221 -16.58 -19.48 -9.74
N GLY A 222 -15.70 -18.69 -9.13
CA GLY A 222 -15.03 -19.02 -7.88
C GLY A 222 -15.28 -17.92 -6.86
N LEU A 223 -15.60 -18.32 -5.63
CA LEU A 223 -15.94 -17.43 -4.53
C LEU A 223 -15.00 -17.67 -3.35
N LEU A 224 -14.52 -16.60 -2.73
CA LEU A 224 -13.80 -16.66 -1.47
C LEU A 224 -14.39 -15.65 -0.49
N VAL A 225 -14.97 -16.16 0.60
CA VAL A 225 -15.36 -15.36 1.76
C VAL A 225 -14.28 -15.49 2.81
N HIS A 226 -13.74 -14.41 3.34
CA HIS A 226 -12.72 -14.50 4.38
C HIS A 226 -12.76 -13.31 5.36
N GLY A 227 -12.33 -13.55 6.60
CA GLY A 227 -12.39 -12.54 7.65
C GLY A 227 -11.84 -13.01 8.99
N GLY A 228 -11.73 -12.08 9.92
CA GLY A 228 -11.35 -12.34 11.31
C GLY A 228 -12.53 -12.77 12.19
N THR A 229 -13.58 -13.34 11.61
CA THR A 229 -14.82 -13.65 12.29
C THR A 229 -15.04 -15.16 12.48
N ASP A 230 -16.18 -15.51 13.08
CA ASP A 230 -16.60 -16.88 13.30
C ASP A 230 -17.09 -17.57 12.03
N ARG A 231 -17.00 -18.90 12.04
CA ARG A 231 -17.37 -19.74 10.88
C ARG A 231 -18.79 -19.46 10.43
N GLU A 232 -19.71 -19.33 11.38
CA GLU A 232 -21.14 -19.11 11.10
C GLU A 232 -21.35 -17.83 10.27
N GLU A 233 -20.73 -16.71 10.64
CA GLU A 233 -20.84 -15.47 9.87
C GLU A 233 -20.20 -15.57 8.47
N LEU A 234 -19.10 -16.31 8.34
CA LEU A 234 -18.52 -16.57 7.01
C LEU A 234 -19.47 -17.41 6.15
N GLN A 235 -20.14 -18.38 6.76
CA GLN A 235 -21.08 -19.27 6.11
C GLN A 235 -22.36 -18.54 5.71
N ASP A 236 -22.93 -17.69 6.58
CA ASP A 236 -24.10 -16.85 6.26
C ASP A 236 -23.87 -15.99 5.01
N LEU A 237 -22.68 -15.39 4.89
CA LEU A 237 -22.33 -14.60 3.72
C LEU A 237 -22.06 -15.46 2.47
N ALA A 238 -21.46 -16.65 2.64
CA ALA A 238 -21.25 -17.58 1.54
C ALA A 238 -22.57 -18.12 0.98
N GLU A 239 -23.49 -18.54 1.85
CA GLU A 239 -24.85 -18.98 1.51
C GLU A 239 -25.60 -17.87 0.75
N ALA A 240 -25.62 -16.65 1.30
CA ALA A 240 -26.27 -15.52 0.64
C ALA A 240 -25.68 -15.20 -0.74
N ALA A 241 -24.37 -15.37 -0.91
CA ALA A 241 -23.70 -15.13 -2.19
C ALA A 241 -23.99 -16.23 -3.21
N LEU A 242 -24.00 -17.49 -2.75
CA LEU A 242 -24.32 -18.64 -3.58
C LEU A 242 -25.78 -18.63 -4.03
N ALA A 243 -26.72 -18.27 -3.15
CA ALA A 243 -28.12 -18.12 -3.53
C ALA A 243 -28.31 -17.05 -4.62
N ASP A 244 -27.58 -15.93 -4.51
CA ASP A 244 -27.67 -14.83 -5.48
C ASP A 244 -27.11 -15.21 -6.86
N VAL A 245 -25.91 -15.82 -6.92
CA VAL A 245 -25.30 -16.23 -8.21
C VAL A 245 -26.02 -17.41 -8.87
N GLN A 246 -26.71 -18.25 -8.10
CA GLN A 246 -27.53 -19.35 -8.61
C GLN A 246 -28.92 -18.88 -9.07
N GLY A 247 -29.29 -17.62 -8.80
CA GLY A 247 -30.60 -17.06 -9.17
C GLY A 247 -31.75 -17.54 -8.29
N ASP A 248 -31.46 -18.14 -7.13
CA ASP A 248 -32.44 -18.48 -6.10
C ASP A 248 -32.82 -17.21 -5.32
N HIS A 249 -33.47 -16.28 -6.02
CA HIS A 249 -34.20 -15.21 -5.35
C HIS A 249 -35.44 -15.83 -4.69
N ALA A 250 -35.34 -16.14 -3.39
CA ALA A 250 -36.53 -16.31 -2.57
C ALA A 250 -37.36 -15.02 -2.65
N ALA A 251 -38.45 -15.09 -3.40
CA ALA A 251 -39.44 -14.03 -3.60
C ALA A 251 -40.30 -13.78 -2.36
#